data_AF-A0A0L0GD38-F1
#
_entry.id   AF-A0A0L0GD38-F1
#
_cell.length_a   1.000
_cell.length_b   1.000
_cell.length_c   1.000
_cell.angle_alpha   90.00
_cell.angle_beta   90.00
_cell.angle_gamma   90.00
#
_symmetry.space_group_name_H-M   'P 1'
#
loop_
_entity.id
_entity.type
_entity.pdbx_description
1 polymer ?
#
loop_
_entity_poly.entity_id
_entity_poly.type
_entity_poly.pdbx_seq_one_letter_code
_entity_poly.pdbx_strand_id
1 'polypeptide(L)'
;MQSVVATGDDWGSSAQRFPNYVDGEATWPAELLADTPDRCTTYESFQTIVAENPDRPYLEPWREENQPVGLYSKNRMEWTLSDHALSSYTLPSVAIYDTLGPDSVHYVIEHSEMIAVFFKKTRLESVLTAIGKGLPDLNYAIYFDVVTSDDKARFTKAGVELLNLNKLADMGVDNVFPHDPPTASDVAVLV
;
A
#
# COMPACT_ATOMS: atom_id res chain seq x y z
N MET A 1 -14.27 -24.12 -2.60
CA MET A 1 -13.37 -25.10 -1.96
C MET A 1 -13.01 -24.49 -0.62
N GLN A 2 -13.73 -24.85 0.45
CA GLN A 2 -13.40 -24.40 1.80
C GLN A 2 -12.04 -25.03 2.16
N SER A 3 -11.02 -24.22 2.43
CA SER A 3 -9.78 -24.74 2.98
C SER A 3 -10.07 -25.18 4.41
N VAL A 4 -9.85 -26.47 4.66
CA VAL A 4 -9.83 -27.01 6.02
C VAL A 4 -8.47 -26.63 6.58
N VAL A 5 -8.47 -25.75 7.59
CA VAL A 5 -7.26 -25.33 8.30
C VAL A 5 -6.89 -26.42 9.30
N ALA A 6 -5.62 -26.84 9.33
CA ALA A 6 -5.13 -27.81 10.29
C ALA A 6 -5.12 -27.21 11.71
N THR A 7 -5.45 -28.01 12.71
CA THR A 7 -5.45 -27.60 14.11
C THR A 7 -4.03 -27.24 14.54
N GLY A 8 -3.74 -25.94 14.67
CA GLY A 8 -2.45 -25.42 15.13
C GLY A 8 -1.73 -24.45 14.19
N ASP A 9 -2.26 -24.22 12.98
CA ASP A 9 -1.64 -23.25 12.05
C ASP A 9 -2.18 -21.82 12.27
N ASP A 10 -1.26 -20.92 12.63
CA ASP A 10 -1.50 -19.49 12.82
C ASP A 10 -1.12 -18.71 11.55
N TRP A 11 -2.11 -18.45 10.71
CA TRP A 11 -1.95 -17.63 9.51
C TRP A 11 -1.86 -16.11 9.80
N GLY A 12 -2.04 -15.67 11.05
CA GLY A 12 -2.10 -14.25 11.42
C GLY A 12 -0.77 -13.64 11.87
N SER A 13 0.16 -14.44 12.38
CA SER A 13 1.30 -13.88 13.13
C SER A 13 2.54 -13.54 12.31
N SER A 14 2.55 -13.60 10.98
CA SER A 14 3.79 -13.26 10.23
C SER A 14 3.85 -11.80 9.77
N ALA A 15 2.74 -11.08 9.73
CA ALA A 15 2.70 -9.68 9.26
C ALA A 15 2.34 -8.67 10.34
N GLN A 16 1.61 -9.08 11.40
CA GLN A 16 1.19 -8.18 12.48
C GLN A 16 1.18 -8.94 13.81
N ARG A 17 2.33 -9.07 14.47
CA ARG A 17 2.35 -9.49 15.88
C ARG A 17 2.20 -8.26 16.75
N PHE A 18 1.07 -8.15 17.44
CA PHE A 18 0.85 -7.13 18.46
C PHE A 18 1.54 -7.54 19.77
N PRO A 19 2.00 -6.58 20.59
CA PRO A 19 2.56 -6.91 21.90
C PRO A 19 1.49 -7.52 22.80
N ASN A 20 1.91 -8.40 23.71
CA ASN A 20 1.06 -8.83 24.81
C ASN A 20 1.00 -7.72 25.85
N TYR A 21 -0.17 -7.41 26.41
CA TYR A 21 -0.27 -6.47 27.52
C TYR A 21 -0.27 -7.22 28.85
N VAL A 22 0.72 -6.93 29.70
CA VAL A 22 0.81 -7.43 31.07
C VAL A 22 0.83 -6.22 31.99
N ASP A 23 -0.12 -6.13 32.91
CA ASP A 23 -0.29 -5.01 33.84
C ASP A 23 -0.35 -3.61 33.16
N GLY A 24 -0.87 -3.57 31.93
CA GLY A 24 -0.99 -2.33 31.15
C GLY A 24 0.24 -1.97 30.34
N GLU A 25 1.32 -2.74 30.44
CA GLU A 25 2.54 -2.51 29.65
C GLU A 25 2.70 -3.54 28.52
N ALA A 26 3.15 -3.05 27.37
CA ALA A 26 3.41 -3.86 26.19
C ALA A 26 4.67 -4.72 26.41
N THR A 27 4.51 -6.04 26.27
CA THR A 27 5.56 -7.04 26.44
C THR A 27 5.67 -7.90 25.19
N TRP A 28 6.90 -8.13 24.73
CA TRP A 28 7.21 -8.89 23.53
C TRP A 28 7.69 -10.31 23.90
N PRO A 29 7.21 -11.37 23.23
CA PRO A 29 7.74 -12.72 23.37
C PRO A 29 9.26 -12.76 23.22
N ALA A 30 9.94 -13.57 24.05
CA ALA A 30 11.41 -13.64 24.09
C ALA A 30 12.02 -14.05 22.72
N GLU A 31 11.31 -14.83 21.91
CA GLU A 31 11.76 -15.20 20.57
C GLU A 31 11.81 -14.02 19.59
N LEU A 32 11.02 -12.96 19.81
CA LEU A 32 11.05 -11.73 19.01
C LEU A 32 12.18 -10.78 19.42
N LEU A 33 12.54 -10.76 20.71
CA LEU A 33 13.68 -9.99 21.23
C LEU A 33 15.03 -10.57 20.77
N ALA A 34 15.06 -11.88 20.47
CA ALA A 34 16.27 -12.56 20.02
C ALA A 34 16.73 -12.13 18.61
N ASP A 35 15.84 -11.56 17.78
CA ASP A 35 16.11 -11.32 16.35
C ASP A 35 16.45 -9.85 16.02
N THR A 36 16.38 -8.90 16.95
CA THR A 36 16.94 -7.53 16.77
C THR A 36 16.90 -6.68 18.06
N PRO A 37 18.02 -6.43 18.76
CA PRO A 37 18.01 -5.72 20.04
C PRO A 37 17.74 -4.19 20.01
N ASP A 38 17.65 -3.54 18.84
CA ASP A 38 17.68 -2.06 18.77
C ASP A 38 16.76 -1.43 17.71
N ARG A 39 15.64 -2.07 17.32
CA ARG A 39 14.62 -1.43 16.47
C ARG A 39 13.41 -1.02 17.29
N CYS A 40 13.27 0.29 17.50
CA CYS A 40 12.04 0.91 17.97
C CYS A 40 10.90 0.57 16.99
N THR A 41 9.86 -0.10 17.47
CA THR A 41 8.65 -0.33 16.68
C THR A 41 8.04 1.03 16.37
N THR A 42 7.76 1.26 15.09
CA THR A 42 7.33 2.52 14.44
C THR A 42 6.18 3.28 15.11
N TYR A 43 5.47 2.68 16.06
CA TYR A 43 4.33 3.28 16.75
C TYR A 43 4.69 4.20 17.93
N GLU A 44 5.73 3.90 18.70
CA GLU A 44 6.07 4.66 19.91
C GLU A 44 6.83 5.96 19.57
N SER A 45 7.73 5.90 18.58
CA SER A 45 8.32 7.09 17.96
C SER A 45 7.25 8.01 17.35
N PHE A 46 6.18 7.42 16.81
CA PHE A 46 5.06 8.14 16.21
C PHE A 46 4.21 8.89 17.26
N GLN A 47 3.84 8.24 18.37
CA GLN A 47 3.09 8.87 19.45
C GLN A 47 3.85 10.04 20.10
N THR A 48 5.18 9.91 20.21
CA THR A 48 6.06 10.94 20.78
C THR A 48 6.08 12.21 19.90
N ILE A 49 6.26 12.06 18.59
CA ILE A 49 6.34 13.20 17.65
C ILE A 49 5.03 13.98 17.57
N VAL A 50 3.89 13.28 17.63
CA VAL A 50 2.54 13.88 17.62
C VAL A 50 2.27 14.65 18.92
N ALA A 51 2.64 14.10 20.08
CA ALA A 51 2.48 14.76 21.37
C ALA A 51 3.31 16.06 21.48
N GLU A 52 4.45 16.12 20.80
CA GLU A 52 5.38 17.27 20.86
C GLU A 52 5.01 18.43 19.91
N ASN A 53 4.10 18.26 18.95
CA ASN A 53 3.83 19.28 17.90
C ASN A 53 2.34 19.51 17.56
N PRO A 54 1.50 19.91 18.53
CA PRO A 54 0.04 19.97 18.36
C PRO A 54 -0.50 21.13 17.49
N ASP A 55 0.25 22.22 17.31
CA ASP A 55 -0.28 23.49 16.77
C ASP A 55 0.08 23.77 15.30
N ARG A 56 0.56 22.79 14.55
CA ARG A 56 1.01 23.03 13.17
C ARG A 56 -0.16 22.83 12.17
N PRO A 57 -0.40 23.78 11.25
CA PRO A 57 -1.42 23.64 10.22
C PRO A 57 -0.85 22.88 9.01
N TYR A 58 -1.64 21.97 8.45
CA TYR A 58 -1.17 21.04 7.42
C TYR A 58 -2.17 20.93 6.26
N LEU A 59 -1.60 20.94 5.04
CA LEU A 59 -2.14 20.52 3.74
C LEU A 59 -2.86 21.57 2.88
N GLU A 60 -2.16 22.00 1.82
CA GLU A 60 -2.70 22.17 0.45
C GLU A 60 -1.56 21.88 -0.56
N PRO A 61 -1.80 21.35 -1.78
CA PRO A 61 -3.08 21.07 -2.46
C PRO A 61 -3.22 19.63 -3.04
N TRP A 62 -2.53 18.60 -2.51
CA TRP A 62 -2.47 17.26 -3.14
C TRP A 62 -3.40 16.17 -2.58
N ARG A 63 -4.39 16.46 -1.72
CA ARG A 63 -5.20 15.39 -1.12
C ARG A 63 -6.69 15.71 -1.11
N GLU A 64 -7.44 14.91 -1.86
CA GLU A 64 -8.79 14.53 -1.44
C GLU A 64 -8.61 13.30 -0.53
N GLU A 65 -9.15 13.35 0.68
CA GLU A 65 -9.10 12.23 1.63
C GLU A 65 -9.76 10.97 1.01
N ASN A 66 -9.30 9.78 1.40
CA ASN A 66 -9.88 8.48 0.98
C ASN A 66 -9.72 8.09 -0.51
N GLN A 67 -8.71 8.58 -1.23
CA GLN A 67 -8.45 8.14 -2.61
C GLN A 67 -7.92 6.69 -2.67
N PRO A 68 -8.61 5.76 -3.37
CA PRO A 68 -8.19 4.37 -3.39
C PRO A 68 -6.92 4.14 -4.23
N VAL A 69 -6.15 3.13 -3.83
CA VAL A 69 -4.92 2.73 -4.52
C VAL A 69 -4.87 1.23 -4.73
N GLY A 70 -4.67 0.83 -5.98
CA GLY A 70 -4.64 -0.58 -6.37
C GLY A 70 -3.32 -1.27 -6.08
N LEU A 71 -3.39 -2.54 -5.67
CA LEU A 71 -2.24 -3.44 -5.51
C LEU A 71 -2.43 -4.72 -6.34
N TYR A 72 -1.80 -4.78 -7.51
CA TYR A 72 -1.91 -5.88 -8.47
C TYR A 72 -0.63 -6.73 -8.55
N SER A 73 -0.45 -7.61 -7.58
CA SER A 73 0.64 -8.59 -7.55
C SER A 73 0.26 -9.81 -6.71
N LYS A 74 1.04 -10.88 -6.84
CA LYS A 74 1.10 -11.90 -5.79
C LYS A 74 1.78 -11.31 -4.54
N ASN A 75 1.49 -11.88 -3.38
CA ASN A 75 2.12 -11.51 -2.11
C ASN A 75 3.65 -11.47 -2.26
N ARG A 76 4.22 -10.31 -1.96
CA ARG A 76 5.66 -10.01 -1.96
C ARG A 76 5.91 -8.84 -1.00
N MET A 77 7.16 -8.68 -0.58
CA MET A 77 7.52 -7.64 0.40
C MET A 77 7.07 -6.24 -0.04
N GLU A 78 7.28 -5.91 -1.31
CA GLU A 78 6.91 -4.61 -1.89
C GLU A 78 5.41 -4.35 -1.84
N TRP A 79 4.59 -5.40 -1.98
CA TRP A 79 3.14 -5.31 -1.86
C TRP A 79 2.76 -4.95 -0.41
N THR A 80 3.31 -5.66 0.57
CA THR A 80 3.06 -5.42 1.99
C THR A 80 3.56 -4.04 2.43
N LEU A 81 4.74 -3.62 1.97
CA LEU A 81 5.27 -2.28 2.23
C LEU A 81 4.36 -1.19 1.66
N SER A 82 3.84 -1.39 0.45
CA SER A 82 2.93 -0.43 -0.18
C SER A 82 1.62 -0.35 0.61
N ASP A 83 1.03 -1.47 1.01
CA ASP A 83 -0.20 -1.53 1.81
C ASP A 83 -0.06 -0.81 3.18
N HIS A 84 1.07 -1.02 3.87
CA HIS A 84 1.36 -0.29 5.10
C HIS A 84 1.57 1.21 4.87
N ALA A 85 2.21 1.60 3.77
CA ALA A 85 2.36 3.01 3.41
C ALA A 85 0.99 3.65 3.19
N LEU A 86 0.10 3.02 2.43
CA LEU A 86 -1.27 3.50 2.19
C LEU A 86 -2.05 3.66 3.52
N SER A 87 -1.96 2.66 4.39
CA SER A 87 -2.58 2.69 5.72
C SER A 87 -2.01 3.78 6.63
N SER A 88 -0.79 4.28 6.40
CA SER A 88 -0.20 5.37 7.19
C SER A 88 -0.73 6.75 6.79
N TYR A 89 -1.61 6.80 5.79
CA TYR A 89 -2.03 8.02 5.10
C TYR A 89 -3.52 8.01 4.72
N THR A 90 -4.35 7.17 5.35
CA THR A 90 -5.79 7.04 5.07
C THR A 90 -6.10 6.86 3.58
N LEU A 91 -5.30 6.03 2.91
CA LEU A 91 -5.51 5.66 1.51
C LEU A 91 -6.07 4.23 1.44
N PRO A 92 -7.33 4.02 1.03
CA PRO A 92 -7.90 2.68 0.92
C PRO A 92 -7.12 1.82 -0.07
N SER A 93 -6.66 0.64 0.34
CA SER A 93 -6.02 -0.29 -0.60
C SER A 93 -7.04 -1.16 -1.33
N VAL A 94 -6.78 -1.43 -2.61
CA VAL A 94 -7.66 -2.26 -3.47
C VAL A 94 -6.86 -3.42 -4.03
N ALA A 95 -7.15 -4.65 -3.59
CA ALA A 95 -6.43 -5.83 -4.07
C ALA A 95 -6.97 -6.27 -5.44
N ILE A 96 -6.08 -6.42 -6.42
CA ILE A 96 -6.45 -6.89 -7.77
C ILE A 96 -5.90 -8.30 -8.01
N TYR A 97 -6.78 -9.23 -8.37
CA TYR A 97 -6.45 -10.64 -8.65
C TYR A 97 -6.84 -11.04 -10.08
N ASP A 98 -6.11 -11.97 -10.69
CA ASP A 98 -6.35 -12.45 -12.06
C ASP A 98 -7.59 -13.38 -12.22
N THR A 99 -8.44 -13.47 -11.21
CA THR A 99 -9.43 -14.55 -11.10
C THR A 99 -10.64 -14.37 -12.02
N LEU A 100 -10.85 -13.19 -12.58
CA LEU A 100 -12.07 -12.82 -13.31
C LEU A 100 -11.84 -12.45 -14.80
N GLY A 101 -10.67 -12.80 -15.35
CA GLY A 101 -10.37 -12.58 -16.77
C GLY A 101 -9.98 -11.15 -17.14
N PRO A 102 -9.72 -10.86 -18.43
CA PRO A 102 -9.12 -9.60 -18.88
C PRO A 102 -10.01 -8.36 -18.71
N ASP A 103 -11.32 -8.54 -18.53
CA ASP A 103 -12.26 -7.43 -18.31
C ASP A 103 -12.32 -7.00 -16.84
N SER A 104 -11.98 -7.89 -15.91
CA SER A 104 -12.05 -7.61 -14.49
C SER A 104 -11.08 -6.55 -14.01
N VAL A 105 -9.88 -6.50 -14.57
CA VAL A 105 -8.86 -5.51 -14.18
C VAL A 105 -9.34 -4.09 -14.48
N HIS A 106 -9.92 -3.89 -15.65
CA HIS A 106 -10.48 -2.58 -16.02
C HIS A 106 -11.65 -2.21 -15.12
N TYR A 107 -12.60 -3.13 -14.91
CA TYR A 107 -13.73 -2.90 -14.02
C TYR A 107 -13.30 -2.53 -12.60
N VAL A 108 -12.33 -3.24 -12.02
CA VAL A 108 -11.85 -2.95 -10.66
C VAL A 108 -11.17 -1.59 -10.59
N ILE A 109 -10.32 -1.25 -11.56
CA ILE A 109 -9.63 0.06 -11.56
C ILE A 109 -10.63 1.20 -11.77
N GLU A 110 -11.58 1.06 -12.70
CA GLU A 110 -12.59 2.07 -12.97
C GLU A 110 -13.58 2.23 -11.80
N HIS A 111 -14.14 1.13 -11.30
CA HIS A 111 -15.19 1.16 -10.28
C HIS A 111 -14.69 1.59 -8.90
N SER A 112 -13.40 1.41 -8.61
CA SER A 112 -12.79 1.91 -7.38
C SER A 112 -12.31 3.35 -7.49
N GLU A 113 -12.41 3.97 -8.68
CA GLU A 113 -11.96 5.35 -8.91
C GLU A 113 -10.50 5.57 -8.45
N MET A 114 -9.68 4.52 -8.52
CA MET A 114 -8.33 4.55 -7.95
C MET A 114 -7.40 5.46 -8.75
N ILE A 115 -6.63 6.27 -8.03
CA ILE A 115 -5.73 7.24 -8.66
C ILE A 115 -4.38 6.65 -9.06
N ALA A 116 -4.01 5.52 -8.46
CA ALA A 116 -2.73 4.87 -8.62
C ALA A 116 -2.86 3.35 -8.53
N VAL A 117 -1.99 2.63 -9.25
CA VAL A 117 -1.89 1.18 -9.15
C VAL A 117 -0.45 0.72 -9.04
N PHE A 118 -0.14 -0.07 -8.01
CA PHE A 118 1.11 -0.78 -7.85
C PHE A 118 1.03 -2.17 -8.47
N PHE A 119 2.03 -2.58 -9.23
CA PHE A 119 2.00 -3.90 -9.86
C PHE A 119 3.39 -4.43 -10.24
N LYS A 120 3.43 -5.75 -10.47
CA LYS A 120 4.61 -6.44 -11.01
C LYS A 120 4.59 -6.47 -12.54
N LYS A 121 5.76 -6.60 -13.16
CA LYS A 121 5.99 -6.62 -14.61
C LYS A 121 5.10 -7.58 -15.38
N THR A 122 4.83 -8.76 -14.83
CA THR A 122 3.92 -9.74 -15.47
C THR A 122 2.46 -9.27 -15.62
N ARG A 123 2.08 -8.12 -15.03
CA ARG A 123 0.75 -7.49 -15.14
C ARG A 123 0.69 -6.30 -16.08
N LEU A 124 1.83 -5.90 -16.64
CA LEU A 124 1.98 -4.76 -17.54
C LEU A 124 0.93 -4.74 -18.64
N GLU A 125 0.81 -5.83 -19.40
CA GLU A 125 -0.12 -5.90 -20.54
C GLU A 125 -1.58 -5.77 -20.09
N SER A 126 -1.93 -6.35 -18.94
CA SER A 126 -3.27 -6.25 -18.36
C SER A 126 -3.60 -4.81 -17.97
N VAL A 127 -2.65 -4.10 -17.34
CA VAL A 127 -2.83 -2.69 -16.94
C VAL A 127 -2.93 -1.79 -18.16
N LEU A 128 -2.06 -1.92 -19.16
CA LEU A 128 -2.15 -1.14 -20.39
C LEU A 128 -3.42 -1.42 -21.18
N THR A 129 -3.89 -2.67 -21.21
CA THR A 129 -5.17 -3.03 -21.82
C THR A 129 -6.33 -2.36 -21.09
N ALA A 130 -6.29 -2.31 -19.75
CA ALA A 130 -7.29 -1.62 -18.95
C ALA A 130 -7.28 -0.10 -19.21
N ILE A 131 -6.11 0.53 -19.26
CA ILE A 131 -5.97 1.95 -19.61
C ILE A 131 -6.52 2.23 -21.01
N GLY A 132 -6.24 1.34 -21.98
CA GLY A 132 -6.75 1.46 -23.34
C GLY A 132 -8.28 1.38 -23.47
N LYS A 133 -8.98 0.87 -22.45
CA LYS A 133 -10.46 0.86 -22.36
C LYS A 133 -11.03 2.15 -21.77
N GLY A 134 -10.19 3.00 -21.16
CA GLY A 134 -10.55 4.26 -20.53
C GLY A 134 -10.50 4.16 -19.01
N LEU A 135 -9.60 4.91 -18.38
CA LEU A 135 -9.47 4.99 -16.92
C LEU A 135 -9.21 6.47 -16.57
N PRO A 136 -10.25 7.29 -16.42
CA PRO A 136 -10.10 8.75 -16.31
C PRO A 136 -9.38 9.18 -15.03
N ASP A 137 -9.50 8.42 -13.94
CA ASP A 137 -8.96 8.79 -12.63
C ASP A 137 -7.54 8.24 -12.40
N LEU A 138 -7.10 7.26 -13.19
CA LEU A 138 -5.80 6.61 -13.02
C LEU A 138 -4.67 7.51 -13.55
N ASN A 139 -3.96 8.16 -12.63
CA ASN A 139 -2.86 9.07 -12.95
C ASN A 139 -1.49 8.38 -12.90
N TYR A 140 -1.33 7.40 -12.00
CA TYR A 140 -0.03 6.80 -11.69
C TYR A 140 -0.02 5.27 -11.80
N ALA A 141 1.04 4.76 -12.41
CA ALA A 141 1.39 3.35 -12.45
C ALA A 141 2.72 3.17 -11.72
N ILE A 142 2.77 2.30 -10.71
CA ILE A 142 3.97 2.06 -9.91
C ILE A 142 4.43 0.61 -10.07
N TYR A 143 5.64 0.43 -10.60
CA TYR A 143 6.27 -0.86 -10.75
C TYR A 143 7.03 -1.28 -9.49
N PHE A 144 6.89 -2.56 -9.16
CA PHE A 144 7.83 -3.24 -8.26
C PHE A 144 9.14 -3.65 -8.94
N ASP A 145 9.16 -3.74 -10.27
CA ASP A 145 10.30 -4.21 -11.05
C ASP A 145 11.00 -3.05 -11.78
N VAL A 146 12.15 -3.34 -12.40
CA VAL A 146 12.91 -2.32 -13.16
C VAL A 146 12.08 -1.81 -14.35
N VAL A 147 11.92 -0.49 -14.42
CA VAL A 147 11.25 0.21 -15.52
C VAL A 147 12.21 0.34 -16.69
N THR A 148 11.81 -0.15 -17.86
CA THR A 148 12.57 0.05 -19.11
C THR A 148 12.10 1.31 -19.84
N SER A 149 12.92 1.83 -20.75
CA SER A 149 12.54 2.97 -21.61
C SER A 149 11.31 2.68 -22.47
N ASP A 150 11.13 1.42 -22.89
CA ASP A 150 9.94 0.97 -23.63
C ASP A 150 8.69 1.03 -22.75
N ASP A 151 8.76 0.47 -21.53
CA ASP A 151 7.65 0.53 -20.57
C ASP A 151 7.22 1.98 -20.35
N LYS A 152 8.17 2.88 -20.08
CA LYS A 152 7.89 4.29 -19.84
C LYS A 152 7.24 4.97 -21.04
N ALA A 153 7.71 4.69 -22.26
CA ALA A 153 7.13 5.25 -23.48
C ALA A 153 5.68 4.78 -23.70
N ARG A 154 5.38 3.52 -23.40
CA ARG A 154 4.03 2.94 -23.53
C ARG A 154 3.04 3.60 -22.58
N PHE A 155 3.41 3.80 -21.31
CA PHE A 155 2.57 4.46 -20.31
C PHE A 155 2.40 5.96 -20.60
N THR A 156 3.48 6.65 -20.99
CA THR A 156 3.42 8.06 -21.40
C THR A 156 2.44 8.27 -22.56
N LYS A 157 2.48 7.38 -23.57
CA LYS A 157 1.52 7.41 -24.69
C LYS A 157 0.08 7.18 -24.23
N ALA A 158 -0.11 6.40 -23.17
CA ALA A 158 -1.42 6.10 -22.59
C ALA A 158 -1.92 7.18 -21.61
N GLY A 159 -1.14 8.25 -21.36
CA GLY A 159 -1.53 9.35 -20.48
C GLY A 159 -1.33 9.08 -18.98
N VAL A 160 -0.61 8.02 -18.61
CA VAL A 160 -0.38 7.62 -17.22
C VAL A 160 1.12 7.70 -16.91
N GLU A 161 1.48 8.24 -15.75
CA GLU A 161 2.90 8.31 -15.34
C GLU A 161 3.36 6.97 -14.76
N LEU A 162 4.42 6.39 -15.35
CA LEU A 162 5.04 5.17 -14.85
C LEU A 162 6.26 5.46 -13.97
N LEU A 163 6.21 5.01 -12.72
CA LEU A 163 7.28 5.09 -11.72
C LEU A 163 7.75 3.70 -11.29
N ASN A 164 8.98 3.63 -10.76
CA ASN A 164 9.46 2.47 -10.00
C ASN A 164 9.31 2.76 -8.51
N LEU A 165 9.06 1.74 -7.69
CA LEU A 165 8.90 1.87 -6.24
C LEU A 165 10.09 2.57 -5.56
N ASN A 166 11.33 2.25 -5.94
CA ASN A 166 12.51 2.91 -5.36
C ASN A 166 12.56 4.39 -5.73
N LYS A 167 12.19 4.73 -6.98
CA LYS A 167 12.13 6.13 -7.40
C LYS A 167 11.05 6.90 -6.62
N LEU A 168 9.91 6.26 -6.36
CA LEU A 168 8.85 6.83 -5.53
C LEU A 168 9.33 7.02 -4.08
N ALA A 169 10.06 6.05 -3.52
CA ALA A 169 10.66 6.17 -2.20
C ALA A 169 11.67 7.33 -2.12
N ASP A 170 12.54 7.48 -3.12
CA ASP A 170 13.49 8.61 -3.21
C ASP A 170 12.74 9.95 -3.25
N MET A 171 11.64 10.04 -4.01
CA MET A 171 10.79 11.24 -4.03
C MET A 171 10.18 11.53 -2.65
N GLY A 172 9.84 10.50 -1.88
CA GLY A 172 9.33 10.63 -0.51
C GLY A 172 10.37 11.16 0.48
N VAL A 173 11.66 10.89 0.28
CA VAL A 173 12.74 11.44 1.12
C VAL A 173 12.78 12.96 1.04
N ASP A 174 12.58 13.51 -0.14
CA ASP A 174 12.54 14.96 -0.37
C ASP A 174 11.18 15.59 -0.02
N ASN A 175 10.14 14.78 0.18
CA ASN A 175 8.76 15.20 0.39
C ASN A 175 8.11 14.42 1.56
N VAL A 176 8.70 14.56 2.75
CA VAL A 176 8.19 13.89 3.95
C VAL A 176 6.91 14.58 4.43
N PHE A 177 5.82 13.82 4.47
CA PHE A 177 4.55 14.24 5.05
C PHE A 177 4.35 13.59 6.43
N PRO A 178 3.71 14.28 7.38
CA PRO A 178 3.27 13.63 8.60
C PRO A 178 2.27 12.51 8.24
N HIS A 179 2.34 11.40 8.97
CA HIS A 179 1.33 10.35 8.82
C HIS A 179 -0.05 10.87 9.17
N ASP A 180 -1.04 10.33 8.48
CA ASP A 180 -2.46 10.56 8.67
C ASP A 180 -3.11 9.18 8.80
N PRO A 181 -3.12 8.58 10.01
CA PRO A 181 -3.62 7.22 10.18
C PRO A 181 -5.16 7.19 10.17
N PRO A 182 -5.78 6.14 9.61
CA PRO A 182 -7.22 6.03 9.53
C PRO A 182 -7.86 5.87 10.91
N THR A 183 -9.05 6.42 11.05
CA THR A 183 -9.97 6.19 12.16
C THR A 183 -10.83 4.94 11.93
N ALA A 184 -11.61 4.55 12.94
CA ALA A 184 -12.55 3.43 12.81
C ALA A 184 -13.69 3.65 11.81
N SER A 185 -13.90 4.89 11.34
CA SER A 185 -14.93 5.23 10.35
C SER A 185 -14.40 5.31 8.93
N ASP A 186 -13.08 5.30 8.74
CA ASP A 186 -12.46 5.38 7.43
C ASP A 186 -12.47 4.03 6.71
N VAL A 187 -12.50 4.08 5.38
CA VAL A 187 -12.40 2.88 4.56
C VAL A 187 -10.94 2.43 4.54
N ALA A 188 -10.66 1.27 5.13
CA ALA A 188 -9.31 0.74 5.13
C ALA A 188 -8.96 0.01 3.82
N VAL A 189 -9.85 -0.84 3.33
CA VAL A 189 -9.60 -1.74 2.19
C VAL A 189 -10.89 -1.97 1.40
N LEU A 190 -10.78 -2.07 0.08
CA LEU A 190 -11.82 -2.58 -0.83
C LEU A 190 -11.44 -3.99 -1.31
N VAL A 191 -12.33 -4.97 -1.11
CA VAL A 191 -12.12 -6.41 -1.39
C VAL A 191 -13.10 -6.99 -2.40
#